data_AF-A0A924VV95-F1
#
_entry.id   AF-A0A924VV95-F1
#
_cell.length_a   1.000
_cell.length_b   1.000
_cell.length_c   1.000
_cell.angle_alpha   90.00
_cell.angle_beta   90.00
_cell.angle_gamma   90.00
#
_symmetry.space_group_name_H-M   'P 1'
#
loop_
_entity.id
_entity.type
_entity.pdbx_description
1 polymer ?
#
loop_
_entity_poly.entity_id
_entity_poly.type
_entity_poly.pdbx_seq_one_letter_code
_entity_poly.pdbx_strand_id
1 'polypeptide(L)'
;IPCELIDRNGDNLKAIVLRLANEWALGSAFIAWLENANYFANTLVDRIVTGYPKDEIEALQKELGYVDQALVTSEIFHLWVIELDQKVQHELPFEKAGLNVIFTDNMEPYRTRKVRILNGAHTMTVPVAYLYGLDTVKECVDDACIASFLKTGLFEEIIPTLDLPHDELSQYANDVIERFTNPFIKHLLMSISLNAISKFKTRVLPSFFEYINRKGCLPKHLSFSLAALIAFYKGTDIQNGELIGSRNGVVYNIKDDAEVLAFFKGVWQACDGTKAGIDTLTKTVLAQKTWWDNHDLNEIEGLTNYVSEALYTIVNEGMQKAILGV
;
A
#
# COMPACT_ATOMS: atom_id res chain seq x y z
N ILE A 1 5.92 -16.87 16.05
CA ILE A 1 4.79 -16.13 15.44
C ILE A 1 5.38 -14.87 14.79
N PRO A 2 5.47 -14.81 13.46
CA PRO A 2 5.94 -13.61 12.75
C PRO A 2 4.92 -12.47 12.82
N CYS A 3 5.38 -11.23 12.63
CA CYS A 3 4.56 -10.01 12.59
C CYS A 3 4.89 -9.12 11.39
N GLU A 4 5.74 -9.60 10.48
CA GLU A 4 6.12 -8.92 9.26
C GLU A 4 4.94 -8.85 8.30
N LEU A 5 4.81 -7.73 7.57
CA LEU A 5 3.77 -7.48 6.56
C LEU A 5 4.06 -8.23 5.25
N ILE A 6 4.26 -9.53 5.34
CA ILE A 6 4.54 -10.44 4.23
C ILE A 6 3.35 -11.40 4.10
N ASP A 7 2.99 -11.75 2.87
CA ASP A 7 1.99 -12.78 2.63
C ASP A 7 2.40 -14.11 3.24
N ARG A 8 1.46 -14.86 3.83
CA ARG A 8 1.72 -16.15 4.49
C ARG A 8 3.03 -16.13 5.30
N ASN A 9 3.20 -15.11 6.16
CA ASN A 9 4.45 -14.86 6.87
C ASN A 9 4.88 -16.05 7.77
N GLY A 10 3.93 -16.78 8.34
CA GLY A 10 4.14 -18.03 9.09
C GLY A 10 4.72 -19.14 8.21
N ASP A 11 4.10 -19.38 7.06
CA ASP A 11 4.55 -20.41 6.11
C ASP A 11 5.94 -20.09 5.56
N ASN A 12 6.20 -18.83 5.23
CA ASN A 12 7.50 -18.36 4.77
C ASN A 12 8.58 -18.54 5.85
N LEU A 13 8.28 -18.18 7.10
CA LEU A 13 9.19 -18.42 8.22
C LEU A 13 9.48 -19.91 8.39
N LYS A 14 8.45 -20.78 8.32
CA LYS A 14 8.61 -22.24 8.39
C LYS A 14 9.53 -22.75 7.28
N ALA A 15 9.30 -22.33 6.04
CA ALA A 15 10.11 -22.73 4.90
C ALA A 15 11.59 -22.31 5.05
N ILE A 16 11.84 -21.08 5.51
CA ILE A 16 13.21 -20.58 5.74
C ILE A 16 13.91 -21.38 6.86
N VAL A 17 13.23 -21.61 7.98
CA VAL A 17 13.79 -22.36 9.12
C VAL A 17 14.10 -23.80 8.72
N LEU A 18 13.20 -24.47 7.99
CA LEU A 18 13.42 -25.82 7.46
C LEU A 18 14.58 -25.86 6.46
N ARG A 19 14.69 -24.87 5.57
CA ARG A 19 15.82 -24.77 4.64
C ARG A 19 17.15 -24.66 5.39
N LEU A 20 17.25 -23.74 6.34
CA LEU A 20 18.46 -23.55 7.15
C LEU A 20 18.81 -24.81 7.94
N ALA A 21 17.83 -25.48 8.54
CA ALA A 21 18.06 -26.72 9.28
C ALA A 21 18.63 -27.85 8.40
N ASN A 22 18.19 -27.93 7.14
CA ASN A 22 18.72 -28.87 6.16
C ASN A 22 20.12 -28.48 5.69
N GLU A 23 20.37 -27.21 5.38
CA GLU A 23 21.68 -26.69 4.96
C GLU A 23 22.75 -26.91 6.04
N TRP A 24 22.36 -26.82 7.32
CA TRP A 24 23.22 -27.06 8.48
C TRP A 24 23.28 -28.53 8.91
N ALA A 25 22.59 -29.42 8.19
CA ALA A 25 22.55 -30.86 8.45
C ALA A 25 22.18 -31.24 9.90
N LEU A 26 21.20 -30.54 10.50
CA LEU A 26 20.80 -30.73 11.91
C LEU A 26 20.12 -32.09 12.21
N GLY A 27 19.87 -32.90 11.19
CA GLY A 27 19.35 -34.26 11.31
C GLY A 27 17.82 -34.35 11.35
N SER A 28 17.31 -35.54 11.03
CA SER A 28 15.88 -35.80 10.86
C SER A 28 15.05 -35.61 12.12
N ALA A 29 15.63 -35.89 13.30
CA ALA A 29 14.95 -35.69 14.58
C ALA A 29 14.63 -34.22 14.84
N PHE A 30 15.53 -33.30 14.46
CA PHE A 30 15.31 -31.87 14.59
C PHE A 30 14.25 -31.36 13.62
N ILE A 31 14.28 -31.82 12.36
CA ILE A 31 13.24 -31.51 11.37
C ILE A 31 11.87 -32.00 11.84
N ALA A 32 11.76 -33.24 12.33
CA ALA A 32 10.51 -33.78 12.86
C ALA A 32 10.00 -32.98 14.06
N TRP A 33 10.88 -32.51 14.94
CA TRP A 33 10.51 -31.62 16.04
C TRP A 33 10.02 -30.26 15.53
N LEU A 34 10.70 -29.65 14.55
CA LEU A 34 10.26 -28.40 13.93
C LEU A 34 8.86 -28.52 13.31
N GLU A 35 8.57 -29.63 12.63
CA GLU A 35 7.30 -29.81 11.94
C GLU A 35 6.13 -30.15 12.86
N ASN A 36 6.38 -30.92 13.92
CA ASN A 36 5.31 -31.53 14.73
C ASN A 36 5.17 -30.94 16.14
N ALA A 37 6.17 -30.22 16.65
CA ALA A 37 6.17 -29.68 18.01
C ALA A 37 6.13 -28.14 18.07
N ASN A 38 6.11 -27.46 16.93
CA ASN A 38 6.17 -26.00 16.85
C ASN A 38 5.01 -25.43 16.01
N TYR A 39 4.57 -24.22 16.36
CA TYR A 39 3.57 -23.47 15.60
C TYR A 39 4.21 -22.36 14.75
N PHE A 40 3.88 -22.36 13.47
CA PHE A 40 4.22 -21.29 12.53
C PHE A 40 2.92 -20.62 12.06
N ALA A 41 2.36 -19.77 12.91
CA ALA A 41 1.10 -19.08 12.63
C ALA A 41 1.28 -17.97 11.61
N ASN A 42 0.37 -17.88 10.63
CA ASN A 42 0.26 -16.70 9.79
C ASN A 42 -0.43 -15.58 10.57
N THR A 43 -0.02 -14.33 10.35
CA THR A 43 -0.57 -13.19 11.08
C THR A 43 -0.87 -11.99 10.20
N LEU A 44 -1.86 -11.20 10.65
CA LEU A 44 -2.20 -9.91 10.10
C LEU A 44 -2.12 -8.91 11.25
N VAL A 45 -1.20 -7.95 11.13
CA VAL A 45 -1.06 -6.84 12.07
C VAL A 45 -1.54 -5.55 11.42
N ASP A 46 -2.30 -4.75 12.18
CA ASP A 46 -2.76 -3.43 11.75
C ASP A 46 -2.69 -2.45 12.92
N ARG A 47 -1.74 -1.53 12.82
CA ARG A 47 -1.58 -0.35 13.67
C ARG A 47 -0.68 0.64 12.94
N ILE A 48 -1.12 1.88 12.79
CA ILE A 48 -0.31 2.96 12.26
C ILE A 48 0.69 3.39 13.33
N VAL A 49 1.97 3.33 12.96
CA VAL A 49 3.11 3.70 13.80
C VAL A 49 3.99 4.62 12.97
N THR A 50 4.10 5.89 13.36
CA THR A 50 4.90 6.91 12.63
C THR A 50 6.36 6.94 13.06
N GLY A 51 6.71 6.20 14.12
CA GLY A 51 8.07 6.11 14.63
C GLY A 51 8.39 7.21 15.65
N TYR A 52 9.67 7.56 15.75
CA TYR A 52 10.15 8.56 16.70
C TYR A 52 9.72 9.98 16.28
N PRO A 53 9.00 10.73 17.14
CA PRO A 53 8.43 12.03 16.78
C PRO A 53 9.47 13.16 16.88
N LYS A 54 10.41 13.19 15.93
CA LYS A 54 11.55 14.13 15.93
C LYS A 54 11.13 15.59 16.07
N ASP A 55 10.02 15.98 15.43
CA ASP A 55 9.53 17.36 15.41
C ASP A 55 8.86 17.78 16.74
N GLU A 56 8.46 16.82 17.58
CA GLU A 56 7.64 17.05 18.78
C GLU A 56 8.30 16.56 20.08
N ILE A 57 9.46 15.91 19.98
CA ILE A 57 10.09 15.19 21.09
C ILE A 57 10.42 16.09 22.29
N GLU A 58 10.84 17.34 22.07
CA GLU A 58 11.14 18.26 23.17
C GLU A 58 9.89 18.57 24.01
N ALA A 59 8.75 18.78 23.36
CA ALA A 59 7.48 19.02 24.02
C ALA A 59 6.98 17.76 24.75
N LEU A 60 7.02 16.61 24.09
CA LEU A 60 6.59 15.33 24.66
C LEU A 60 7.42 14.93 25.88
N GLN A 61 8.76 15.02 25.81
CA GLN A 61 9.62 14.68 26.95
C GLN A 61 9.42 15.64 28.13
N LYS A 62 9.11 16.92 27.85
CA LYS A 62 8.77 17.89 28.89
C LYS A 62 7.44 17.54 29.58
N GLU A 63 6.44 17.13 28.81
CA GLU A 63 5.14 16.67 29.34
C GLU A 63 5.29 15.37 30.16
N LEU A 64 6.06 14.41 29.66
CA LEU A 64 6.32 13.13 30.30
C LEU A 64 7.23 13.26 31.54
N GLY A 65 8.06 14.31 31.61
CA GLY A 65 8.99 14.55 32.70
C GLY A 65 10.26 13.70 32.66
N TYR A 66 10.54 13.03 31.53
CA TYR A 66 11.75 12.24 31.33
C TYR A 66 12.20 12.23 29.86
N VAL A 67 13.48 11.93 29.64
CA VAL A 67 14.06 11.74 28.31
C VAL A 67 13.86 10.29 27.88
N ASP A 68 13.30 10.08 26.70
CA ASP A 68 13.06 8.76 26.12
C ASP A 68 13.58 8.69 24.69
N GLN A 69 14.75 8.04 24.54
CA GLN A 69 15.39 7.86 23.24
C GLN A 69 14.72 6.77 22.38
N ALA A 70 13.79 6.00 22.95
CA ALA A 70 13.08 4.91 22.29
C ALA A 70 11.58 5.22 22.10
N LEU A 71 11.18 6.49 22.27
CA LEU A 71 9.78 6.91 22.16
C LEU A 71 9.24 6.68 20.74
N VAL A 72 8.01 6.16 20.66
CA VAL A 72 7.33 5.90 19.39
C VAL A 72 5.91 6.44 19.44
N THR A 73 5.49 7.10 18.37
CA THR A 73 4.11 7.57 18.21
C THR A 73 3.32 6.54 17.40
N SER A 74 2.13 6.20 17.89
CA SER A 74 1.21 5.26 17.23
C SER A 74 -0.23 5.64 17.51
N GLU A 75 -1.15 5.20 16.65
CA GLU A 75 -2.57 5.34 16.92
C GLU A 75 -3.04 4.41 18.06
N ILE A 76 -4.25 4.68 18.58
CA ILE A 76 -4.90 3.85 19.62
C ILE A 76 -5.40 2.53 19.03
N PHE A 77 -5.94 2.58 17.81
CA PHE A 77 -6.43 1.39 17.12
C PHE A 77 -5.29 0.37 16.95
N HIS A 78 -5.60 -0.89 17.23
CA HIS A 78 -4.73 -2.00 16.90
C HIS A 78 -5.59 -3.22 16.59
N LEU A 79 -5.08 -4.09 15.72
CA LEU A 79 -5.65 -5.39 15.42
C LEU A 79 -4.51 -6.38 15.18
N TRP A 80 -4.64 -7.57 15.76
CA TRP A 80 -3.75 -8.69 15.47
C TRP A 80 -4.58 -9.96 15.21
N VAL A 81 -4.62 -10.41 13.96
CA VAL A 81 -5.23 -11.70 13.61
C VAL A 81 -4.14 -12.75 13.59
N ILE A 82 -4.39 -13.89 14.23
CA ILE A 82 -3.47 -15.03 14.32
C ILE A 82 -4.19 -16.25 13.75
N GLU A 83 -3.69 -16.80 12.65
CA GLU A 83 -4.18 -18.03 12.03
C GLU A 83 -3.66 -19.24 12.81
N LEU A 84 -4.37 -19.64 13.86
CA LEU A 84 -4.00 -20.74 14.74
C LEU A 84 -5.22 -21.23 15.52
N ASP A 85 -5.22 -22.52 15.90
CA ASP A 85 -6.28 -23.14 16.72
C ASP A 85 -6.49 -22.30 18.00
N GLN A 86 -7.76 -21.98 18.27
CA GLN A 86 -8.17 -21.21 19.46
C GLN A 86 -7.68 -21.80 20.78
N LYS A 87 -7.34 -23.09 20.86
CA LYS A 87 -6.73 -23.68 22.06
C LYS A 87 -5.43 -22.99 22.46
N VAL A 88 -4.68 -22.43 21.52
CA VAL A 88 -3.43 -21.68 21.80
C VAL A 88 -3.72 -20.32 22.46
N GLN A 89 -4.94 -19.78 22.31
CA GLN A 89 -5.38 -18.56 23.00
C GLN A 89 -5.31 -18.70 24.53
N HIS A 90 -5.46 -19.92 25.07
CA HIS A 90 -5.31 -20.15 26.50
C HIS A 90 -3.87 -19.96 26.99
N GLU A 91 -2.88 -20.34 26.18
CA GLU A 91 -1.45 -20.17 26.46
C GLU A 91 -0.99 -18.73 26.21
N LEU A 92 -1.62 -18.04 25.27
CA LEU A 92 -1.36 -16.64 24.89
C LEU A 92 -2.63 -15.77 25.07
N PRO A 93 -3.06 -15.48 26.31
CA PRO A 93 -4.35 -14.86 26.58
C PRO A 93 -4.32 -13.33 26.40
N PHE A 94 -3.97 -12.86 25.21
CA PHE A 94 -3.86 -11.44 24.89
C PHE A 94 -5.18 -10.67 25.10
N GLU A 95 -6.32 -11.33 24.89
CA GLU A 95 -7.65 -10.77 25.19
C GLU A 95 -7.81 -10.38 26.67
N LYS A 96 -7.18 -11.13 27.60
CA LYS A 96 -7.24 -10.82 29.04
C LYS A 96 -6.45 -9.57 29.39
N ALA A 97 -5.53 -9.15 28.52
CA ALA A 97 -4.83 -7.87 28.61
C ALA A 97 -5.59 -6.73 27.90
N GLY A 98 -6.81 -6.98 27.40
CA GLY A 98 -7.62 -5.99 26.68
C GLY A 98 -7.13 -5.71 25.26
N LEU A 99 -6.28 -6.56 24.70
CA LEU A 99 -5.76 -6.40 23.34
C LEU A 99 -6.75 -6.95 22.31
N ASN A 100 -6.90 -6.24 21.20
CA ASN A 100 -7.73 -6.65 20.06
C ASN A 100 -7.01 -7.72 19.23
N VAL A 101 -7.07 -8.97 19.71
CA VAL A 101 -6.46 -10.14 19.07
C VAL A 101 -7.55 -11.13 18.65
N ILE A 102 -7.52 -11.56 17.40
CA ILE A 102 -8.47 -12.52 16.84
C ILE A 102 -7.71 -13.81 16.50
N PHE A 103 -8.09 -14.92 17.12
CA PHE A 103 -7.68 -16.26 16.70
C PHE A 103 -8.69 -16.82 15.69
N THR A 104 -8.19 -17.30 14.56
CA THR A 104 -9.02 -17.82 13.46
C THR A 104 -8.36 -19.02 12.81
N ASP A 105 -9.16 -19.91 12.25
CA ASP A 105 -8.66 -21.02 11.42
C ASP A 105 -8.35 -20.56 9.98
N ASN A 106 -8.84 -19.38 9.57
CA ASN A 106 -8.60 -18.79 8.27
C ASN A 106 -8.51 -17.26 8.36
N MET A 107 -7.33 -16.70 8.04
CA MET A 107 -7.09 -15.27 8.09
C MET A 107 -7.38 -14.54 6.77
N GLU A 108 -7.49 -15.27 5.65
CA GLU A 108 -7.62 -14.67 4.31
C GLU A 108 -8.73 -13.62 4.18
N PRO A 109 -9.93 -13.78 4.79
CA PRO A 109 -10.96 -12.74 4.74
C PRO A 109 -10.54 -11.42 5.40
N TYR A 110 -9.92 -11.49 6.59
CA TYR A 110 -9.43 -10.32 7.31
C TYR A 110 -8.30 -9.63 6.55
N ARG A 111 -7.37 -10.44 6.02
CA ARG A 111 -6.25 -9.96 5.23
C ARG A 111 -6.73 -9.27 3.97
N THR A 112 -7.61 -9.92 3.21
CA THR A 112 -8.17 -9.36 1.98
C THR A 112 -8.89 -8.05 2.29
N ARG A 113 -9.77 -8.00 3.29
CA ARG A 113 -10.44 -6.75 3.69
C ARG A 113 -9.44 -5.63 4.00
N LYS A 114 -8.41 -5.88 4.81
CA LYS A 114 -7.39 -4.88 5.20
C LYS A 114 -6.52 -4.44 4.03
N VAL A 115 -6.00 -5.39 3.25
CA VAL A 115 -5.09 -5.11 2.12
C VAL A 115 -5.81 -4.31 1.04
N ARG A 116 -7.11 -4.55 0.85
CA ARG A 116 -7.88 -3.96 -0.24
C ARG A 116 -8.47 -2.62 0.14
N ILE A 117 -9.07 -2.53 1.33
CA ILE A 117 -9.68 -1.28 1.80
C ILE A 117 -8.60 -0.34 2.32
N LEU A 118 -7.89 -0.68 3.39
CA LEU A 118 -6.92 0.23 4.00
C LEU A 118 -5.69 0.44 3.12
N ASN A 119 -4.98 -0.65 2.78
CA ASN A 119 -3.74 -0.49 2.02
C ASN A 119 -4.01 -0.08 0.56
N GLY A 120 -5.13 -0.53 -0.04
CA GLY A 120 -5.55 -0.14 -1.38
C GLY A 120 -5.90 1.33 -1.47
N ALA A 121 -6.70 1.86 -0.54
CA ALA A 121 -6.99 3.29 -0.41
C ALA A 121 -5.72 4.14 -0.37
N HIS A 122 -4.77 3.81 0.51
CA HIS A 122 -3.48 4.50 0.54
C HIS A 122 -2.75 4.44 -0.80
N THR A 123 -2.68 3.27 -1.40
CA THR A 123 -1.87 3.05 -2.62
C THR A 123 -2.45 3.80 -3.83
N MET A 124 -3.78 3.86 -3.97
CA MET A 124 -4.41 4.61 -5.05
C MET A 124 -4.38 6.14 -4.83
N THR A 125 -4.48 6.59 -3.58
CA THR A 125 -4.60 8.04 -3.28
C THR A 125 -3.25 8.74 -3.18
N VAL A 126 -2.20 8.08 -2.69
CA VAL A 126 -0.90 8.72 -2.42
C VAL A 126 -0.30 9.43 -3.64
N PRO A 127 -0.18 8.82 -4.84
CA PRO A 127 0.38 9.51 -6.00
C PRO A 127 -0.47 10.71 -6.42
N VAL A 128 -1.79 10.57 -6.34
CA VAL A 128 -2.76 11.62 -6.69
C VAL A 128 -2.62 12.81 -5.74
N ALA A 129 -2.77 12.56 -4.43
CA ALA A 129 -2.72 13.58 -3.39
C ALA A 129 -1.35 14.25 -3.29
N TYR A 130 -0.29 13.47 -3.43
CA TYR A 130 1.06 14.04 -3.40
C TYR A 130 1.24 14.99 -4.58
N LEU A 131 0.95 14.58 -5.82
CA LEU A 131 1.07 15.47 -6.98
C LEU A 131 0.06 16.64 -6.95
N TYR A 132 -1.06 16.51 -6.24
CA TYR A 132 -2.03 17.58 -6.00
C TYR A 132 -1.48 18.69 -5.09
N GLY A 133 -0.47 18.37 -4.26
CA GLY A 133 0.22 19.33 -3.39
C GLY A 133 0.09 19.05 -1.89
N LEU A 134 -0.40 17.87 -1.50
CA LEU A 134 -0.54 17.46 -0.10
C LEU A 134 0.66 16.62 0.35
N ASP A 135 0.96 16.61 1.64
CA ASP A 135 2.13 15.93 2.20
C ASP A 135 1.75 14.84 3.23
N THR A 136 0.54 14.90 3.79
CA THR A 136 0.06 13.99 4.82
C THR A 136 -1.28 13.34 4.48
N VAL A 137 -1.54 12.17 5.07
CA VAL A 137 -2.84 11.49 4.97
C VAL A 137 -3.99 12.33 5.50
N LYS A 138 -3.74 13.12 6.56
CA LYS A 138 -4.76 13.98 7.15
C LYS A 138 -5.21 15.06 6.16
N GLU A 139 -4.26 15.71 5.50
CA GLU A 139 -4.58 16.69 4.46
C GLU A 139 -5.43 16.07 3.33
N CYS A 140 -5.19 14.81 2.96
CA CYS A 140 -5.99 14.11 1.95
C CYS A 140 -7.46 13.97 2.34
N VAL A 141 -7.76 13.76 3.62
CA VAL A 141 -9.15 13.61 4.09
C VAL A 141 -9.80 14.95 4.44
N ASP A 142 -9.00 15.98 4.73
CA ASP A 142 -9.47 17.35 4.95
C ASP A 142 -9.78 18.08 3.62
N ASP A 143 -9.05 17.77 2.54
CA ASP A 143 -9.27 18.33 1.21
C ASP A 143 -10.47 17.67 0.52
N ALA A 144 -11.49 18.45 0.16
CA ALA A 144 -12.74 17.94 -0.39
C ALA A 144 -12.57 17.18 -1.72
N CYS A 145 -11.62 17.59 -2.58
CA CYS A 145 -11.39 16.97 -3.88
C CYS A 145 -10.72 15.60 -3.70
N ILE A 146 -9.65 15.54 -2.91
CA ILE A 146 -8.93 14.30 -2.62
C ILE A 146 -9.78 13.33 -1.78
N ALA A 147 -10.53 13.84 -0.80
CA ALA A 147 -11.44 13.04 -0.01
C ALA A 147 -12.55 12.42 -0.87
N SER A 148 -13.07 13.16 -1.86
CA SER A 148 -14.03 12.64 -2.83
C SER A 148 -13.41 11.52 -3.67
N PHE A 149 -12.23 11.76 -4.25
CA PHE A 149 -11.52 10.74 -5.05
C PHE A 149 -11.27 9.45 -4.24
N LEU A 150 -10.81 9.59 -2.99
CA LEU A 150 -10.60 8.49 -2.06
C LEU A 150 -11.90 7.72 -1.80
N LYS A 151 -12.98 8.42 -1.42
CA LYS A 151 -14.26 7.79 -1.08
C LYS A 151 -14.89 7.10 -2.27
N THR A 152 -14.92 7.73 -3.44
CA THR A 152 -15.51 7.15 -4.65
C THR A 152 -14.73 5.90 -5.07
N GLY A 153 -13.40 5.96 -5.14
CA GLY A 153 -12.59 4.78 -5.43
C GLY A 153 -12.79 3.64 -4.42
N LEU A 154 -12.92 3.97 -3.14
CA LEU A 154 -13.11 2.97 -2.09
C LEU A 154 -14.49 2.31 -2.16
N PHE A 155 -15.56 3.11 -2.12
CA PHE A 155 -16.93 2.61 -2.01
C PHE A 155 -17.53 2.13 -3.33
N GLU A 156 -17.14 2.73 -4.46
CA GLU A 156 -17.69 2.38 -5.76
C GLU A 156 -16.82 1.39 -6.54
N GLU A 157 -15.49 1.40 -6.36
CA GLU A 157 -14.58 0.58 -7.18
C GLU A 157 -13.91 -0.56 -6.41
N ILE A 158 -13.55 -0.38 -5.12
CA ILE A 158 -12.89 -1.43 -4.32
C ILE A 158 -13.90 -2.31 -3.60
N ILE A 159 -14.79 -1.76 -2.77
CA ILE A 159 -15.73 -2.53 -1.93
C ILE A 159 -16.57 -3.53 -2.75
N PRO A 160 -17.12 -3.17 -3.93
CA PRO A 160 -17.94 -4.10 -4.73
C PRO A 160 -17.19 -5.32 -5.27
N THR A 161 -15.86 -5.34 -5.16
CA THR A 161 -14.98 -6.43 -5.63
C THR A 161 -14.70 -7.48 -4.55
N LEU A 162 -15.22 -7.29 -3.34
CA LEU A 162 -14.96 -8.17 -2.20
C LEU A 162 -16.18 -9.05 -1.90
N ASP A 163 -15.93 -10.33 -1.61
CA ASP A 163 -16.96 -11.32 -1.26
C ASP A 163 -17.23 -11.37 0.24
N LEU A 164 -17.52 -10.20 0.83
CA LEU A 164 -17.87 -10.04 2.23
C LEU A 164 -19.14 -9.20 2.38
N PRO A 165 -19.87 -9.28 3.50
CA PRO A 165 -21.08 -8.49 3.71
C PRO A 165 -20.81 -6.99 3.53
N HIS A 166 -21.61 -6.36 2.67
CA HIS A 166 -21.40 -4.96 2.27
C HIS A 166 -21.37 -4.00 3.47
N ASP A 167 -22.23 -4.22 4.47
CA ASP A 167 -22.30 -3.38 5.67
C ASP A 167 -21.03 -3.49 6.51
N GLU A 168 -20.44 -4.68 6.61
CA GLU A 168 -19.16 -4.86 7.31
C GLU A 168 -18.00 -4.19 6.58
N LEU A 169 -17.98 -4.29 5.25
CA LEU A 169 -16.97 -3.63 4.43
C LEU A 169 -17.10 -2.11 4.51
N SER A 170 -18.33 -1.60 4.47
CA SER A 170 -18.63 -0.17 4.56
C SER A 170 -18.28 0.39 5.93
N GLN A 171 -18.61 -0.32 7.00
CA GLN A 171 -18.22 0.06 8.36
C GLN A 171 -16.69 0.11 8.47
N TYR A 172 -15.99 -0.94 8.03
CA TYR A 172 -14.53 -0.97 8.08
C TYR A 172 -13.90 0.15 7.25
N ALA A 173 -14.44 0.48 6.08
CA ALA A 173 -13.99 1.61 5.26
C ALA A 173 -14.18 2.96 5.97
N ASN A 174 -15.31 3.15 6.67
CA ASN A 174 -15.54 4.36 7.46
C ASN A 174 -14.57 4.44 8.65
N ASP A 175 -14.33 3.34 9.36
CA ASP A 175 -13.37 3.28 10.46
C ASP A 175 -11.95 3.63 9.96
N VAL A 176 -11.58 3.16 8.76
CA VAL A 176 -10.29 3.51 8.12
C VAL A 176 -10.21 5.00 7.81
N ILE A 177 -11.27 5.59 7.23
CA ILE A 177 -11.31 7.02 6.93
C ILE A 177 -11.25 7.84 8.24
N GLU A 178 -11.95 7.42 9.29
CA GLU A 178 -11.88 8.06 10.61
C GLU A 178 -10.44 8.04 11.14
N ARG A 179 -9.75 6.90 11.06
CA ARG A 179 -8.32 6.78 11.45
C ARG A 179 -7.42 7.75 10.68
N PHE A 180 -7.73 8.02 9.41
CA PHE A 180 -6.98 8.99 8.60
C PHE A 180 -7.15 10.45 9.05
N THR A 181 -8.23 10.76 9.78
CA THR A 181 -8.46 12.12 10.33
C THR A 181 -7.67 12.42 11.61
N ASN A 182 -6.98 11.43 12.18
CA ASN A 182 -6.31 11.55 13.47
C ASN A 182 -5.29 12.73 13.49
N PRO A 183 -5.54 13.80 14.27
CA PRO A 183 -4.71 15.00 14.24
C PRO A 183 -3.35 14.81 14.93
N PHE A 184 -3.17 13.74 15.71
CA PHE A 184 -1.95 13.46 16.46
C PHE A 184 -0.98 12.56 15.68
N ILE A 185 -1.34 12.15 14.47
CA ILE A 185 -0.53 11.25 13.65
C ILE A 185 -0.12 11.97 12.36
N LYS A 186 1.13 12.41 12.28
CA LYS A 186 1.74 12.95 11.06
C LYS A 186 2.16 11.82 10.12
N HIS A 187 1.19 11.24 9.41
CA HIS A 187 1.44 10.15 8.45
C HIS A 187 1.81 10.71 7.07
N LEU A 188 3.11 10.75 6.76
CA LEU A 188 3.65 11.31 5.52
C LEU A 188 3.35 10.44 4.30
N LEU A 189 2.83 11.04 3.22
CA LEU A 189 2.55 10.35 1.96
C LEU A 189 3.81 9.70 1.36
N MET A 190 4.96 10.37 1.48
CA MET A 190 6.25 9.86 1.01
C MET A 190 6.74 8.61 1.78
N SER A 191 6.38 8.47 3.05
CA SER A 191 6.66 7.24 3.80
C SER A 191 5.81 6.07 3.27
N ILE A 192 4.60 6.36 2.80
CA ILE A 192 3.67 5.37 2.25
C ILE A 192 4.05 4.99 0.80
N SER A 193 4.62 5.91 0.02
CA SER A 193 4.98 5.71 -1.39
C SER A 193 6.18 4.77 -1.62
N LEU A 194 6.91 4.38 -0.57
CA LEU A 194 8.02 3.42 -0.67
C LEU A 194 7.56 2.13 -1.37
N ASN A 195 8.27 1.68 -2.41
CA ASN A 195 7.95 0.47 -3.18
C ASN A 195 6.54 0.50 -3.80
N ALA A 196 6.14 1.63 -4.40
CA ALA A 196 4.76 1.82 -4.85
C ALA A 196 4.34 0.83 -5.96
N ILE A 197 5.25 0.37 -6.83
CA ILE A 197 4.90 -0.58 -7.90
C ILE A 197 4.46 -1.94 -7.33
N SER A 198 5.26 -2.52 -6.43
CA SER A 198 4.90 -3.80 -5.79
C SER A 198 3.66 -3.68 -4.89
N LYS A 199 3.48 -2.52 -4.25
CA LYS A 199 2.24 -2.19 -3.52
C LYS A 199 1.03 -2.11 -4.44
N PHE A 200 1.14 -1.46 -5.60
CA PHE A 200 0.04 -1.37 -6.56
C PHE A 200 -0.39 -2.75 -7.05
N LYS A 201 0.59 -3.60 -7.42
CA LYS A 201 0.37 -5.00 -7.81
C LYS A 201 -0.43 -5.78 -6.77
N THR A 202 -0.09 -5.65 -5.50
CA THR A 202 -0.67 -6.49 -4.44
C THR A 202 -1.94 -5.91 -3.82
N ARG A 203 -2.13 -4.58 -3.87
CA ARG A 203 -3.20 -3.88 -3.14
C ARG A 203 -4.32 -3.39 -4.05
N VAL A 204 -3.99 -2.85 -5.23
CA VAL A 204 -4.95 -2.21 -6.14
C VAL A 204 -5.31 -3.10 -7.31
N LEU A 205 -4.31 -3.72 -7.95
CA LEU A 205 -4.50 -4.42 -9.22
C LEU A 205 -5.53 -5.56 -9.17
N PRO A 206 -5.62 -6.38 -8.10
CA PRO A 206 -6.67 -7.39 -8.10
C PRO A 206 -8.08 -6.79 -8.01
N SER A 207 -8.27 -5.54 -7.53
CA SER A 207 -9.60 -4.89 -7.40
C SER A 207 -9.94 -4.27 -8.72
N PHE A 208 -8.93 -3.73 -9.39
CA PHE A 208 -9.02 -3.31 -10.77
C PHE A 208 -9.53 -4.44 -11.68
N PHE A 209 -8.91 -5.63 -11.64
CA PHE A 209 -9.32 -6.77 -12.46
C PHE A 209 -10.71 -7.28 -12.06
N GLU A 210 -10.97 -7.45 -10.77
CA GLU A 210 -12.25 -7.97 -10.32
C GLU A 210 -13.41 -7.00 -10.58
N TYR A 211 -13.16 -5.69 -10.57
CA TYR A 211 -14.13 -4.69 -10.99
C TYR A 211 -14.50 -4.86 -12.47
N ILE A 212 -13.50 -5.00 -13.35
CA ILE A 212 -13.75 -5.25 -14.78
C ILE A 212 -14.54 -6.55 -14.97
N ASN A 213 -14.15 -7.62 -14.27
CA ASN A 213 -14.84 -8.90 -14.30
C ASN A 213 -16.32 -8.78 -13.89
N ARG A 214 -16.62 -8.06 -12.79
CA ARG A 214 -17.98 -7.91 -12.26
C ARG A 214 -18.84 -6.90 -13.01
N LYS A 215 -18.23 -5.81 -13.51
CA LYS A 215 -18.95 -4.63 -14.03
C LYS A 215 -18.85 -4.48 -15.54
N GLY A 216 -17.90 -5.16 -16.19
CA GLY A 216 -17.69 -5.08 -17.64
C GLY A 216 -17.16 -3.73 -18.12
N CYS A 217 -16.63 -2.89 -17.23
CA CYS A 217 -16.11 -1.57 -17.56
C CYS A 217 -14.89 -1.21 -16.70
N LEU A 218 -14.13 -0.20 -17.12
CA LEU A 218 -12.95 0.26 -16.39
C LEU A 218 -13.32 0.95 -15.06
N PRO A 219 -12.64 0.64 -13.95
CA PRO A 219 -12.71 1.42 -12.72
C PRO A 219 -11.93 2.73 -12.93
N LYS A 220 -12.64 3.86 -13.05
CA LYS A 220 -12.04 5.15 -13.46
C LYS A 220 -11.04 5.67 -12.45
N HIS A 221 -11.34 5.62 -11.15
CA HIS A 221 -10.46 6.13 -10.10
C HIS A 221 -9.20 5.27 -9.96
N LEU A 222 -9.34 3.94 -10.02
CA LEU A 222 -8.19 3.04 -10.02
C LEU A 222 -7.34 3.22 -11.30
N SER A 223 -7.96 3.41 -12.46
CA SER A 223 -7.26 3.70 -13.72
C SER A 223 -6.52 5.04 -13.65
N PHE A 224 -7.14 6.07 -13.08
CA PHE A 224 -6.51 7.38 -12.89
C PHE A 224 -5.36 7.30 -11.88
N SER A 225 -5.50 6.50 -10.82
CA SER A 225 -4.42 6.28 -9.86
C SER A 225 -3.19 5.63 -10.50
N LEU A 226 -3.38 4.77 -11.52
CA LEU A 226 -2.29 4.22 -12.30
C LEU A 226 -1.58 5.30 -13.14
N ALA A 227 -2.33 6.20 -13.78
CA ALA A 227 -1.75 7.35 -14.48
C ALA A 227 -0.97 8.27 -13.52
N ALA A 228 -1.53 8.55 -12.35
CA ALA A 228 -0.88 9.33 -11.30
C ALA A 228 0.37 8.65 -10.74
N LEU A 229 0.37 7.32 -10.61
CA LEU A 229 1.54 6.53 -10.23
C LEU A 229 2.65 6.70 -11.28
N ILE A 230 2.34 6.58 -12.57
CA ILE A 230 3.32 6.77 -13.65
C ILE A 230 3.89 8.20 -13.61
N ALA A 231 3.03 9.21 -13.42
CA ALA A 231 3.44 10.61 -13.27
C ALA A 231 4.30 10.86 -12.05
N PHE A 232 4.02 10.19 -10.92
CA PHE A 232 4.79 10.29 -9.69
C PHE A 232 6.23 9.82 -9.88
N TYR A 233 6.46 8.86 -10.77
CA TYR A 233 7.80 8.39 -11.16
C TYR A 233 8.49 9.24 -12.23
N LYS A 234 7.94 10.42 -12.58
CA LYS A 234 8.60 11.38 -13.47
C LYS A 234 9.83 11.98 -12.80
N GLY A 235 10.96 11.30 -12.93
CA GLY A 235 12.24 11.70 -12.37
C GLY A 235 13.32 11.94 -13.43
N THR A 236 14.27 12.81 -13.10
CA THR A 236 15.34 13.22 -14.02
C THR A 236 16.64 12.45 -13.80
N ASP A 237 16.91 12.06 -12.56
CA ASP A 237 18.17 11.43 -12.17
C ASP A 237 18.02 10.50 -10.96
N ILE A 238 19.00 9.61 -10.73
CA ILE A 238 19.04 8.73 -9.56
C ILE A 238 20.25 9.12 -8.70
N GLN A 239 20.00 9.44 -7.43
CA GLN A 239 21.04 9.81 -6.47
C GLN A 239 20.86 9.00 -5.20
N ASN A 240 21.95 8.43 -4.67
CA ASN A 240 21.93 7.57 -3.48
C ASN A 240 20.90 6.42 -3.54
N GLY A 241 20.66 5.88 -4.74
CA GLY A 241 19.68 4.80 -4.95
C GLY A 241 18.22 5.25 -4.98
N GLU A 242 17.95 6.56 -5.05
CA GLU A 242 16.60 7.13 -5.08
C GLU A 242 16.40 7.95 -6.37
N LEU A 243 15.23 7.82 -7.01
CA LEU A 243 14.90 8.59 -8.21
C LEU A 243 14.41 9.97 -7.80
N ILE A 244 14.95 11.01 -8.44
CA ILE A 244 14.71 12.40 -8.08
C ILE A 244 13.56 12.96 -8.94
N GLY A 245 12.41 13.16 -8.32
CA GLY A 245 11.22 13.78 -8.91
C GLY A 245 11.09 15.26 -8.53
N SER A 246 10.15 15.96 -9.16
CA SER A 246 9.82 17.35 -8.82
C SER A 246 8.32 17.60 -8.86
N ARG A 247 7.79 18.23 -7.82
CA ARG A 247 6.40 18.68 -7.70
C ARG A 247 6.40 20.17 -7.45
N ASN A 248 5.86 20.96 -8.38
CA ASN A 248 5.79 22.43 -8.26
C ASN A 248 7.16 23.07 -7.95
N GLY A 249 8.25 22.52 -8.51
CA GLY A 249 9.62 22.97 -8.26
C GLY A 249 10.26 22.42 -6.97
N VAL A 250 9.51 21.73 -6.12
CA VAL A 250 10.03 21.06 -4.92
C VAL A 250 10.49 19.66 -5.28
N VAL A 251 11.77 19.38 -5.01
CA VAL A 251 12.37 18.07 -5.25
C VAL A 251 11.89 17.05 -4.22
N TYR A 252 11.62 15.82 -4.67
CA TYR A 252 11.30 14.70 -3.79
C TYR A 252 11.98 13.42 -4.26
N ASN A 253 12.19 12.50 -3.30
CA ASN A 253 12.92 11.27 -3.54
C ASN A 253 11.97 10.08 -3.62
N ILE A 254 12.01 9.37 -4.74
CA ILE A 254 11.22 8.18 -4.99
C ILE A 254 12.08 6.97 -4.62
N LYS A 255 11.55 6.11 -3.75
CA LYS A 255 12.22 4.90 -3.25
C LYS A 255 11.47 3.67 -3.72
N ASP A 256 12.15 2.86 -4.51
CA ASP A 256 11.67 1.57 -5.02
C ASP A 256 12.88 0.69 -5.37
N ASP A 257 12.64 -0.51 -5.87
CA ASP A 257 13.70 -1.40 -6.37
C ASP A 257 14.50 -0.71 -7.48
N ALA A 258 15.83 -0.94 -7.49
CA ALA A 258 16.74 -0.24 -8.41
C ALA A 258 16.37 -0.43 -9.90
N GLU A 259 15.86 -1.60 -10.26
CA GLU A 259 15.41 -1.90 -11.63
C GLU A 259 14.16 -1.07 -12.01
N VAL A 260 13.22 -0.89 -11.07
CA VAL A 260 12.03 -0.04 -11.26
C VAL A 260 12.45 1.40 -11.47
N LEU A 261 13.35 1.92 -10.62
CA LEU A 261 13.83 3.30 -10.72
C LEU A 261 14.57 3.56 -12.03
N ALA A 262 15.45 2.64 -12.44
CA ALA A 262 16.19 2.74 -13.69
C ALA A 262 15.27 2.69 -14.92
N PHE A 263 14.25 1.83 -14.89
CA PHE A 263 13.24 1.77 -15.94
C PHE A 263 12.48 3.09 -16.08
N PHE A 264 11.95 3.63 -14.97
CA PHE A 264 11.18 4.87 -15.00
C PHE A 264 12.04 6.05 -15.45
N LYS A 265 13.29 6.16 -14.99
CA LYS A 265 14.26 7.14 -15.50
C LYS A 265 14.39 7.03 -17.02
N GLY A 266 14.58 5.81 -17.54
CA GLY A 266 14.77 5.59 -18.98
C GLY A 266 13.56 6.00 -19.81
N VAL A 267 12.35 5.55 -19.45
CA VAL A 267 11.13 5.89 -20.23
C VAL A 267 10.80 7.38 -20.17
N TRP A 268 11.01 8.04 -19.02
CA TRP A 268 10.80 9.48 -18.89
C TRP A 268 11.85 10.32 -19.61
N GLN A 269 13.11 9.87 -19.67
CA GLN A 269 14.16 10.53 -20.47
C GLN A 269 13.90 10.44 -21.98
N ALA A 270 13.30 9.33 -22.43
CA ALA A 270 12.91 9.16 -23.83
C ALA A 270 11.62 9.90 -24.21
N CYS A 271 10.85 10.38 -23.22
CA CYS A 271 9.59 11.07 -23.45
C CYS A 271 9.81 12.57 -23.67
N ASP A 272 9.43 13.07 -24.85
CA ASP A 272 9.53 14.48 -25.22
C ASP A 272 8.40 15.36 -24.68
N GLY A 273 7.49 14.79 -23.89
CA GLY A 273 6.31 15.47 -23.33
C GLY A 273 5.16 15.67 -24.31
N THR A 274 5.33 15.33 -25.60
CA THR A 274 4.23 15.36 -26.58
C THR A 274 3.21 14.26 -26.28
N LYS A 275 2.01 14.38 -26.84
CA LYS A 275 0.99 13.33 -26.70
C LYS A 275 1.48 11.96 -27.19
N ALA A 276 2.17 11.93 -28.34
CA ALA A 276 2.75 10.71 -28.89
C ALA A 276 3.87 10.12 -28.00
N GLY A 277 4.69 10.98 -27.39
CA GLY A 277 5.71 10.57 -26.43
C GLY A 277 5.09 9.96 -25.16
N ILE A 278 4.03 10.57 -24.64
CA ILE A 278 3.27 10.06 -23.48
C ILE A 278 2.53 8.76 -23.82
N ASP A 279 1.95 8.63 -25.01
CA ASP A 279 1.32 7.38 -25.48
C ASP A 279 2.33 6.23 -25.56
N THR A 280 3.53 6.51 -26.08
CA THR A 280 4.63 5.53 -26.15
C THR A 280 5.06 5.10 -24.75
N LEU A 281 5.35 6.07 -23.88
CA LEU A 281 5.74 5.81 -22.49
C LEU A 281 4.68 4.97 -21.77
N THR A 282 3.41 5.34 -21.89
CA THR A 282 2.29 4.63 -21.26
C THR A 282 2.26 3.18 -21.71
N LYS A 283 2.31 2.92 -23.02
CA LYS A 283 2.34 1.55 -23.56
C LYS A 283 3.49 0.73 -23.01
N THR A 284 4.68 1.32 -22.93
CA THR A 284 5.89 0.65 -22.43
C THR A 284 5.78 0.28 -20.95
N VAL A 285 5.18 1.15 -20.12
CA VAL A 285 4.93 0.86 -18.70
C VAL A 285 3.86 -0.23 -18.55
N LEU A 286 2.74 -0.12 -19.27
CA LEU A 286 1.63 -1.08 -19.21
C LEU A 286 2.02 -2.49 -19.68
N ALA A 287 3.05 -2.61 -20.52
CA ALA A 287 3.58 -3.89 -20.98
C ALA A 287 4.47 -4.63 -19.95
N GLN A 288 4.78 -4.02 -18.80
CA GLN A 288 5.64 -4.63 -17.76
C GLN A 288 4.91 -5.75 -16.98
N LYS A 289 4.82 -6.94 -17.58
CA LYS A 289 4.07 -8.09 -17.05
C LYS A 289 4.40 -8.44 -15.61
N THR A 290 5.68 -8.39 -15.20
CA THR A 290 6.09 -8.76 -13.83
C THR A 290 5.46 -7.85 -12.77
N TRP A 291 5.26 -6.57 -13.10
CA TRP A 291 4.62 -5.57 -12.25
C TRP A 291 3.11 -5.74 -12.21
N TRP A 292 2.52 -6.22 -13.31
CA TRP A 292 1.07 -6.32 -13.49
C TRP A 292 0.56 -7.75 -13.40
N ASP A 293 1.14 -8.52 -12.48
CA ASP A 293 0.74 -9.90 -12.20
C ASP A 293 0.67 -10.82 -13.44
N ASN A 294 1.71 -10.73 -14.27
CA ASN A 294 1.88 -11.43 -15.55
C ASN A 294 0.95 -11.00 -16.68
N HIS A 295 0.20 -9.90 -16.54
CA HIS A 295 -0.65 -9.34 -17.58
C HIS A 295 0.04 -8.22 -18.35
N ASP A 296 -0.21 -8.13 -19.66
CA ASP A 296 0.03 -6.89 -20.40
C ASP A 296 -1.22 -6.02 -20.29
N LEU A 297 -1.13 -4.90 -19.58
CA LEU A 297 -2.31 -4.05 -19.35
C LEU A 297 -2.78 -3.35 -20.64
N ASN A 298 -1.98 -3.35 -21.72
CA ASN A 298 -2.42 -2.85 -23.02
C ASN A 298 -3.51 -3.73 -23.67
N GLU A 299 -3.66 -4.98 -23.22
CA GLU A 299 -4.69 -5.90 -23.73
C GLU A 299 -6.08 -5.57 -23.17
N ILE A 300 -6.18 -4.66 -22.19
CA ILE A 300 -7.42 -4.25 -21.55
C ILE A 300 -8.06 -3.14 -22.37
N GLU A 301 -9.27 -3.40 -22.88
CA GLU A 301 -10.00 -2.48 -23.75
C GLU A 301 -10.15 -1.08 -23.11
N GLY A 302 -9.73 -0.05 -23.86
CA GLY A 302 -9.82 1.35 -23.45
C GLY A 302 -8.80 1.82 -22.40
N LEU A 303 -8.10 0.92 -21.71
CA LEU A 303 -7.23 1.28 -20.58
C LEU A 303 -6.05 2.15 -21.02
N THR A 304 -5.30 1.72 -22.04
CA THR A 304 -4.12 2.45 -22.53
C THR A 304 -4.48 3.89 -22.93
N ASN A 305 -5.62 4.08 -23.60
CA ASN A 305 -6.07 5.40 -24.01
C ASN A 305 -6.41 6.25 -22.78
N TYR A 306 -7.21 5.72 -21.85
CA TYR A 306 -7.59 6.43 -20.63
C TYR A 306 -6.37 6.84 -19.79
N VAL A 307 -5.46 5.89 -19.51
CA VAL A 307 -4.25 6.15 -18.72
C VAL A 307 -3.35 7.17 -19.41
N SER A 308 -3.18 7.07 -20.74
CA SER A 308 -2.33 8.00 -21.47
C SER A 308 -2.93 9.41 -21.56
N GLU A 309 -4.25 9.54 -21.70
CA GLU A 309 -4.94 10.83 -21.65
C GLU A 309 -4.82 11.47 -20.26
N ALA A 310 -5.12 10.72 -19.21
CA ALA A 310 -4.96 11.19 -17.84
C ALA A 310 -3.50 11.58 -17.54
N LEU A 311 -2.53 10.76 -17.94
CA LEU A 311 -1.10 11.05 -17.75
C LEU A 311 -0.67 12.31 -18.51
N TYR A 312 -1.13 12.49 -19.75
CA TYR A 312 -0.85 13.70 -20.52
C TYR A 312 -1.37 14.94 -19.81
N THR A 313 -2.60 14.90 -19.30
CA THR A 313 -3.22 16.01 -18.55
C THR A 313 -2.47 16.29 -17.24
N ILE A 314 -2.11 15.27 -16.47
CA ILE A 314 -1.33 15.42 -15.23
C ILE A 314 0.00 16.13 -15.52
N VAL A 315 0.69 15.71 -16.58
CA VAL A 315 2.04 16.20 -16.91
C VAL A 315 2.03 17.62 -17.47
N ASN A 316 1.07 17.94 -18.34
CA ASN A 316 1.08 19.20 -19.11
C ASN A 316 0.16 20.27 -18.50
N GLU A 317 -0.87 19.87 -17.78
CA GLU A 317 -1.86 20.79 -17.22
C GLU A 317 -1.94 20.75 -15.68
N GLY A 318 -1.27 19.77 -15.05
CA GLY A 318 -1.18 19.62 -13.60
C GLY A 318 -2.26 18.73 -12.99
N MET A 319 -1.95 18.15 -11.83
CA MET A 319 -2.83 17.21 -11.13
C MET A 319 -4.18 17.83 -10.74
N GLN A 320 -4.19 19.11 -10.33
CA GLN A 320 -5.42 19.81 -9.93
C GLN A 320 -6.44 19.89 -11.07
N LYS A 321 -5.99 20.06 -12.32
CA LYS A 321 -6.90 20.05 -13.47
C LYS A 321 -7.27 18.63 -13.88
N ALA A 322 -6.31 17.72 -13.84
CA ALA A 322 -6.50 16.32 -14.24
C ALA A 322 -7.57 15.61 -13.39
N ILE A 323 -7.55 15.81 -12.06
CA ILE A 323 -8.47 15.11 -11.16
C ILE A 323 -9.93 15.54 -11.30
N LEU A 324 -10.21 16.74 -11.82
CA LEU A 324 -11.58 17.23 -12.05
C LEU A 324 -12.30 16.46 -13.18
N GLY A 325 -11.56 15.72 -14.01
CA GLY A 325 -12.10 14.90 -15.10
C GLY A 325 -12.38 13.44 -14.73
N VAL A 326 -12.19 13.06 -13.47
CA VAL A 326 -12.33 11.68 -12.95
C VAL A 326 -13.73 11.48 -12.36
#